data_AF-A0A973TBI7-F1
#
_entry.id   AF-A0A973TBI7-F1
#
_cell.length_a   1.000
_cell.length_b   1.000
_cell.length_c   1.000
_cell.angle_alpha   90.00
_cell.angle_beta   90.00
_cell.angle_gamma   90.00
#
_symmetry.space_group_name_H-M   'P 1'
#
loop_
_entity.id
_entity.type
_entity.pdbx_description
1 polymer ?
#
loop_
_entity_poly.entity_id
_entity_poly.type
_entity_poly.pdbx_seq_one_letter_code
_entity_poly.pdbx_strand_id
1 'polypeptide(L)'
;MSFEIPRRQYADLYGPTTGDRIRLADTELFLEIEKDRTVYGEEVVFGGGKVIRDGMGQNGQVTRDDDFPDTVITNAVILDYTGIYKADVALKDGHIYRIGKAGNPQITDGVDIVIGASTEIIAGERKILTAGGVDTHIHFISPDQIPTALASGVTTMIGGGTGPAEGTKATTVTPGKWHIQRMLQAAEAFPMNIGLLGKGHASAVEPLAEQIRAGAIGLKVHEDWGATTSSLDTSLKVADENDV
;
A
#
# COMPACT_ATOMS: atom_id res chain seq x y z
N MET A 1 23.10 33.57 -14.51
CA MET A 1 22.01 34.35 -13.89
C MET A 1 21.17 33.37 -13.10
N SER A 2 20.84 33.66 -11.85
CA SER A 2 19.83 32.89 -11.12
C SER A 2 18.44 33.27 -11.65
N PHE A 3 17.59 32.27 -11.85
CA PHE A 3 16.17 32.44 -12.10
C PHE A 3 15.42 31.92 -10.88
N GLU A 4 14.46 32.69 -10.37
CA GLU A 4 13.70 32.35 -9.18
C GLU A 4 12.22 32.21 -9.53
N ILE A 5 11.56 31.22 -8.93
CA ILE A 5 10.13 30.97 -9.10
C ILE A 5 9.43 31.26 -7.77
N PRO A 6 8.36 32.07 -7.75
CA PRO A 6 7.55 32.25 -6.54
C PRO A 6 7.00 30.92 -6.02
N ARG A 7 7.02 30.71 -4.69
CA ARG A 7 6.54 29.48 -4.01
C ARG A 7 5.18 28.99 -4.52
N ARG A 8 4.23 29.91 -4.71
CA ARG A 8 2.89 29.57 -5.22
C ARG A 8 2.95 28.96 -6.62
N GLN A 9 3.71 29.57 -7.53
CA GLN A 9 3.88 29.08 -8.89
C GLN A 9 4.63 27.74 -8.90
N TYR A 10 5.63 27.57 -8.04
CA TYR A 10 6.32 26.29 -7.87
C TYR A 10 5.33 25.19 -7.46
N ALA A 11 4.50 25.45 -6.44
CA ALA A 11 3.51 24.50 -5.95
C ALA A 11 2.44 24.15 -7.01
N ASP A 12 2.03 25.11 -7.83
CA ASP A 12 1.08 24.89 -8.92
C ASP A 12 1.68 24.03 -10.05
N LEU A 13 3.01 24.05 -10.24
CA LEU A 13 3.72 23.26 -11.26
C LEU A 13 4.12 21.86 -10.78
N TYR A 14 4.76 21.78 -9.60
CA TYR A 14 5.45 20.57 -9.12
C TYR A 14 4.87 20.01 -7.82
N GLY A 15 3.87 20.67 -7.24
CA GLY A 15 3.41 20.40 -5.88
C GLY A 15 4.23 21.15 -4.82
N PRO A 16 3.74 21.20 -3.58
CA PRO A 16 4.35 21.95 -2.48
C PRO A 16 5.73 21.37 -2.11
N THR A 17 6.62 22.21 -1.61
CA THR A 17 7.96 21.81 -1.15
C THR A 17 8.20 22.17 0.32
N THR A 18 9.40 21.94 0.83
CA THR A 18 9.77 22.04 2.26
C THR A 18 9.24 23.33 2.91
N GLY A 19 8.46 23.20 3.98
CA GLY A 19 7.83 24.29 4.73
C GLY A 19 6.45 24.75 4.21
N ASP A 20 6.05 24.33 3.01
CA ASP A 20 4.68 24.56 2.52
C ASP A 20 3.70 23.68 3.30
N ARG A 21 2.43 24.11 3.36
CA ARG A 21 1.37 23.37 4.04
C ARG A 21 0.20 22.99 3.14
N ILE A 22 -0.37 21.82 3.40
CA ILE A 22 -1.54 21.29 2.70
C ILE A 22 -2.65 21.03 3.72
N ARG A 23 -3.84 21.60 3.50
CA ARG A 23 -5.04 21.22 4.25
C ARG A 23 -5.51 19.84 3.80
N LEU A 24 -5.79 18.94 4.74
CA LEU A 24 -6.39 17.65 4.44
C LEU A 24 -7.89 17.82 4.17
N ALA A 25 -8.28 17.69 2.91
CA ALA A 25 -9.66 17.85 2.46
C ALA A 25 -10.30 19.15 3.02
N ASP A 26 -11.48 19.05 3.64
CA ASP A 26 -12.23 20.12 4.29
C ASP A 26 -12.01 20.16 5.81
N THR A 27 -11.00 19.45 6.33
CA THR A 27 -10.67 19.43 7.75
C THR A 27 -9.86 20.67 8.19
N GLU A 28 -9.60 20.78 9.49
CA GLU A 28 -8.65 21.75 10.08
C GLU A 28 -7.26 21.13 10.35
N LEU A 29 -6.94 20.02 9.67
CA LEU A 29 -5.62 19.40 9.72
C LEU A 29 -4.76 19.92 8.57
N PHE A 30 -3.52 20.30 8.90
CA PHE A 30 -2.55 20.82 7.94
C PHE A 30 -1.27 20.01 8.01
N LEU A 31 -0.91 19.39 6.89
CA LEU A 31 0.38 18.76 6.70
C LEU A 31 1.43 19.83 6.38
N GLU A 32 2.59 19.79 7.02
CA GLU A 32 3.75 20.59 6.61
C GLU A 32 4.79 19.67 5.96
N ILE A 33 5.33 20.07 4.81
CA ILE A 33 6.36 19.29 4.12
C ILE A 33 7.69 19.42 4.88
N GLU A 34 8.15 18.35 5.50
CA GLU A 34 9.33 18.33 6.38
C GLU A 34 10.64 18.39 5.58
N LYS A 35 10.66 17.79 4.39
CA LYS A 35 11.81 17.74 3.49
C LYS A 35 11.35 17.48 2.05
N ASP A 36 12.18 17.87 1.10
CA ASP A 36 12.03 17.57 -0.32
C ASP A 36 13.33 16.91 -0.82
N ARG A 37 13.22 15.80 -1.54
CA ARG A 37 14.36 15.07 -2.12
C ARG A 37 14.80 15.65 -3.47
N THR A 38 14.03 16.57 -4.05
CA THR A 38 14.37 17.16 -5.35
C THR A 38 15.62 18.04 -5.30
N VAL A 39 16.15 18.32 -6.48
CA VAL A 39 17.08 19.43 -6.73
C VAL A 39 16.31 20.47 -7.54
N TYR A 40 16.18 21.69 -7.03
CA TYR A 40 15.32 22.70 -7.66
C TYR A 40 15.81 23.08 -9.07
N GLY A 41 14.90 22.96 -10.06
CA GLY A 41 15.20 23.11 -11.47
C GLY A 41 15.36 21.77 -12.22
N GLU A 42 15.54 20.68 -11.49
CA GLU A 42 15.73 19.32 -12.01
C GLU A 42 14.55 18.39 -11.70
N GLU A 43 13.38 18.96 -11.41
CA GLU A 43 12.14 18.22 -11.23
C GLU A 43 11.79 17.43 -12.49
N VAL A 44 11.49 16.14 -12.32
CA VAL A 44 11.09 15.29 -13.43
C VAL A 44 9.59 15.45 -13.69
N VAL A 45 9.24 15.92 -14.88
CA VAL A 45 7.85 16.08 -15.34
C VAL A 45 7.71 15.45 -16.72
N PHE A 46 6.66 14.66 -16.90
CA PHE A 46 6.34 14.00 -18.17
C PHE A 46 5.33 14.81 -18.99
N GLY A 47 5.41 14.71 -20.32
CA GLY A 47 4.48 15.36 -21.26
C GLY A 47 5.16 16.02 -22.45
N GLY A 48 4.36 16.54 -23.38
CA GLY A 48 4.86 17.21 -24.59
C GLY A 48 5.80 18.38 -24.27
N GLY A 49 7.05 18.28 -24.72
CA GLY A 49 8.08 19.30 -24.48
C GLY A 49 8.56 19.41 -23.02
N LYS A 50 8.32 18.39 -22.18
CA LYS A 50 8.73 18.38 -20.77
C LYS A 50 10.12 17.72 -20.57
N VAL A 51 10.42 17.29 -19.35
CA VAL A 51 11.75 16.85 -18.91
C VAL A 51 12.00 15.39 -19.28
N ILE A 52 11.04 14.51 -19.02
CA ILE A 52 11.18 13.06 -19.24
C ILE A 52 11.04 12.77 -20.75
N ARG A 53 12.16 12.88 -21.46
CA ARG A 53 12.33 12.60 -22.89
C ARG A 53 13.71 12.00 -23.12
N ASP A 54 13.84 11.22 -24.18
CA ASP A 54 15.09 10.57 -24.55
C ASP A 54 16.28 11.55 -24.61
N GLY A 55 17.39 11.16 -23.99
CA GLY A 55 18.60 11.96 -23.84
C GLY A 55 18.49 13.15 -22.88
N MET A 56 17.31 13.36 -22.28
CA MET A 56 17.05 14.41 -21.29
C MET A 56 16.85 13.76 -19.92
N GLY A 57 15.70 13.97 -19.26
CA GLY A 57 15.37 13.31 -18.00
C GLY A 57 15.19 11.80 -18.11
N GLN A 58 15.06 11.25 -19.32
CA GLN A 58 15.09 9.81 -19.59
C GLN A 58 16.46 9.44 -20.17
N ASN A 59 17.08 8.42 -19.58
CA ASN A 59 18.31 7.83 -20.06
C ASN A 59 18.02 6.82 -21.19
N GLY A 60 18.53 7.08 -22.39
CA GLY A 60 18.35 6.24 -23.58
C GLY A 60 19.40 5.13 -23.76
N GLN A 61 20.36 5.02 -22.85
CA GLN A 61 21.51 4.09 -22.97
C GLN A 61 21.42 2.90 -22.04
N VAL A 62 20.31 2.78 -21.30
CA VAL A 62 20.13 1.78 -20.26
C VAL A 62 19.00 0.82 -20.60
N THR A 63 19.13 -0.43 -20.14
CA THR A 63 18.15 -1.49 -20.31
C THR A 63 17.49 -1.82 -18.98
N ARG A 64 16.30 -2.42 -18.99
CA ARG A 64 15.62 -2.82 -17.75
C ARG A 64 16.51 -3.69 -16.83
N ASP A 65 17.41 -4.48 -17.41
CA ASP A 65 18.28 -5.41 -16.69
C ASP A 65 19.44 -4.73 -15.96
N ASP A 66 19.80 -3.48 -16.27
CA ASP A 66 20.84 -2.75 -15.52
C ASP A 66 20.32 -2.08 -14.22
N ASP A 67 19.27 -2.67 -13.64
CA ASP A 67 18.69 -2.37 -12.33
C ASP A 67 17.96 -1.03 -12.17
N PHE A 68 17.03 -0.71 -13.08
CA PHE A 68 16.18 0.49 -12.99
C PHE A 68 14.68 0.15 -12.90
N PRO A 69 13.82 1.10 -12.51
CA PRO A 69 12.43 0.81 -12.18
C PRO A 69 11.54 0.66 -13.42
N ASP A 70 10.50 -0.14 -13.24
CA ASP A 70 9.43 -0.33 -14.23
C ASP A 70 8.45 0.86 -14.22
N THR A 71 8.29 1.56 -13.09
CA THR A 71 7.41 2.74 -12.98
C THR A 71 7.96 3.76 -11.99
N VAL A 72 7.77 5.05 -12.25
CA VAL A 72 8.08 6.13 -11.31
C VAL A 72 6.85 7.02 -11.10
N ILE A 73 6.49 7.22 -9.83
CA ILE A 73 5.53 8.24 -9.40
C ILE A 73 6.30 9.53 -9.13
N THR A 74 6.10 10.56 -9.95
CA THR A 74 6.89 11.80 -9.89
C THR A 74 6.32 12.81 -8.89
N ASN A 75 7.18 13.54 -8.18
CA ASN A 75 6.83 14.71 -7.35
C ASN A 75 5.71 14.47 -6.32
N ALA A 76 5.64 13.27 -5.74
CA ALA A 76 4.60 12.93 -4.78
C ALA A 76 4.88 13.57 -3.41
N VAL A 77 3.83 14.06 -2.76
CA VAL A 77 3.86 14.33 -1.32
C VAL A 77 3.53 13.03 -0.60
N ILE A 78 4.52 12.44 0.06
CA ILE A 78 4.36 11.22 0.84
C ILE A 78 3.87 11.60 2.23
N LEU A 79 2.74 11.01 2.63
CA LEU A 79 2.23 11.03 4.00
C LEU A 79 2.32 9.61 4.54
N ASP A 80 3.22 9.41 5.50
CA ASP A 80 3.45 8.11 6.11
C ASP A 80 3.82 8.27 7.60
N TYR A 81 3.75 7.19 8.38
CA TYR A 81 4.20 7.22 9.77
C TYR A 81 5.69 7.58 9.92
N THR A 82 6.50 7.35 8.87
CA THR A 82 7.93 7.72 8.84
C THR A 82 8.18 9.21 8.57
N GLY A 83 7.16 9.98 8.18
CA GLY A 83 7.23 11.42 7.98
C GLY A 83 6.35 11.95 6.86
N ILE A 84 6.40 13.27 6.67
CA ILE A 84 5.65 14.00 5.64
C ILE A 84 6.64 14.70 4.72
N TYR A 85 6.85 14.19 3.51
CA TYR A 85 7.94 14.69 2.67
C TYR A 85 7.66 14.54 1.17
N LYS A 86 8.39 15.28 0.35
CA LYS A 86 8.28 15.23 -1.10
C LYS A 86 9.42 14.42 -1.73
N ALA A 87 9.08 13.50 -2.63
CA ALA A 87 10.03 12.67 -3.36
C ALA A 87 9.39 12.03 -4.59
N ASP A 88 10.24 11.47 -5.46
CA ASP A 88 9.83 10.50 -6.47
C ASP A 88 9.83 9.08 -5.86
N VAL A 89 8.89 8.24 -6.28
CA VAL A 89 8.76 6.85 -5.80
C VAL A 89 8.87 5.89 -6.98
N ALA A 90 9.84 5.00 -6.92
CA ALA A 90 10.11 4.00 -7.95
C ALA A 90 9.51 2.65 -7.58
N LEU A 91 8.89 2.00 -8.57
CA LEU A 91 8.38 0.64 -8.49
C LEU A 91 9.17 -0.27 -9.44
N LYS A 92 9.50 -1.47 -8.95
CA LYS A 92 10.14 -2.52 -9.75
C LYS A 92 9.60 -3.88 -9.32
N ASP A 93 9.25 -4.72 -10.27
CA ASP A 93 8.75 -6.08 -10.02
C ASP A 93 7.58 -6.11 -9.01
N GLY A 94 6.71 -5.09 -9.05
CA GLY A 94 5.56 -4.95 -8.15
C GLY A 94 5.87 -4.42 -6.74
N HIS A 95 7.13 -4.09 -6.44
CA HIS A 95 7.57 -3.58 -5.13
C HIS A 95 8.06 -2.13 -5.18
N ILE A 96 8.01 -1.43 -4.05
CA ILE A 96 8.69 -0.15 -3.90
C ILE A 96 10.20 -0.41 -3.95
N TYR A 97 10.84 0.08 -5.01
CA TYR A 97 12.27 -0.11 -5.27
C TYR A 97 13.11 0.96 -4.56
N ARG A 98 12.70 2.22 -4.64
CA ARG A 98 13.44 3.37 -4.09
C ARG A 98 12.55 4.59 -3.93
N ILE A 99 12.89 5.44 -2.96
CA ILE A 99 12.26 6.75 -2.75
C ILE A 99 13.38 7.79 -2.72
N GLY A 100 13.34 8.78 -3.60
CA GLY A 100 14.46 9.71 -3.77
C GLY A 100 14.20 10.72 -4.90
N LYS A 101 15.26 11.13 -5.59
CA LYS A 101 15.18 11.94 -6.81
C LYS A 101 15.32 11.08 -8.06
N ALA A 102 14.34 11.16 -8.96
CA ALA A 102 14.41 10.51 -10.26
C ALA A 102 15.03 11.40 -11.36
N GLY A 103 15.43 10.78 -12.47
CA GLY A 103 15.88 11.47 -13.67
C GLY A 103 16.96 10.72 -14.42
N ASN A 104 17.85 11.49 -15.06
CA ASN A 104 18.98 10.95 -15.80
C ASN A 104 20.30 11.44 -15.18
N PRO A 105 21.14 10.54 -14.65
CA PRO A 105 22.40 10.91 -14.01
C PRO A 105 23.43 11.49 -14.99
N GLN A 106 23.20 11.39 -16.31
CA GLN A 106 24.12 11.95 -17.30
C GLN A 106 24.06 13.47 -17.40
N ILE A 107 22.95 14.08 -16.97
CA ILE A 107 22.71 15.51 -17.15
C ILE A 107 22.16 16.22 -15.91
N THR A 108 21.72 15.48 -14.88
CA THR A 108 21.17 16.04 -13.64
C THR A 108 21.88 15.46 -12.44
N ASP A 109 22.17 16.32 -11.45
CA ASP A 109 22.81 15.92 -10.20
C ASP A 109 21.82 15.23 -9.24
N GLY A 110 22.36 14.45 -8.30
CA GLY A 110 21.61 13.89 -7.17
C GLY A 110 20.58 12.82 -7.55
N VAL A 111 20.71 12.17 -8.71
CA VAL A 111 19.78 11.12 -9.16
C VAL A 111 19.98 9.84 -8.36
N ASP A 112 18.96 9.48 -7.59
CA ASP A 112 18.83 8.19 -6.92
C ASP A 112 18.14 7.16 -7.83
N ILE A 113 17.24 7.60 -8.70
CA ILE A 113 16.34 6.75 -9.49
C ILE A 113 16.52 7.08 -10.99
N VAL A 114 17.13 6.17 -11.75
CA VAL A 114 17.28 6.37 -13.20
C VAL A 114 15.95 6.12 -13.90
N ILE A 115 15.52 7.03 -14.76
CA ILE A 115 14.37 6.81 -15.66
C ILE A 115 14.91 6.30 -16.99
N GLY A 116 14.57 5.06 -17.36
CA GLY A 116 14.98 4.43 -18.61
C GLY A 116 13.86 4.40 -19.66
N ALA A 117 14.15 3.84 -20.84
CA ALA A 117 13.16 3.66 -21.89
C ALA A 117 12.02 2.69 -21.52
N SER A 118 12.21 1.84 -20.51
CA SER A 118 11.21 0.87 -20.02
C SER A 118 10.43 1.35 -18.79
N THR A 119 10.63 2.60 -18.36
CA THR A 119 10.01 3.16 -17.15
C THR A 119 8.71 3.90 -17.50
N GLU A 120 7.58 3.44 -16.97
CA GLU A 120 6.30 4.17 -17.03
C GLU A 120 6.26 5.31 -16.00
N ILE A 121 5.49 6.36 -16.26
CA ILE A 121 5.36 7.54 -15.41
C ILE A 121 3.93 7.74 -14.91
N ILE A 122 3.80 7.87 -13.59
CA ILE A 122 2.57 8.34 -12.93
C ILE A 122 2.84 9.73 -12.36
N ALA A 123 2.06 10.72 -12.79
CA ALA A 123 2.19 12.10 -12.32
C ALA A 123 1.64 12.25 -10.88
N GLY A 124 2.54 12.31 -9.90
CA GLY A 124 2.22 12.51 -8.47
C GLY A 124 2.21 13.98 -8.05
N GLU A 125 2.63 14.92 -8.91
CA GLU A 125 2.58 16.34 -8.59
C GLU A 125 1.15 16.77 -8.18
N ARG A 126 1.08 17.49 -7.05
CA ARG A 126 -0.18 17.93 -6.42
C ARG A 126 -1.07 16.76 -5.95
N LYS A 127 -0.50 15.59 -5.69
CA LYS A 127 -1.18 14.47 -5.03
C LYS A 127 -0.46 14.14 -3.73
N ILE A 128 -1.24 13.64 -2.77
CA ILE A 128 -0.71 12.99 -1.58
C ILE A 128 -0.69 11.50 -1.87
N LEU A 129 0.46 10.86 -1.65
CA LEU A 129 0.67 9.43 -1.75
C LEU A 129 0.75 8.86 -0.33
N THR A 130 -0.08 7.85 -0.04
CA THR A 130 -0.06 7.09 1.21
C THR A 130 0.18 5.62 0.89
N ALA A 131 0.53 4.83 1.90
CA ALA A 131 0.31 3.40 1.83
C ALA A 131 -1.19 3.11 1.64
N GLY A 132 -1.50 1.94 1.07
CA GLY A 132 -2.88 1.45 1.06
C GLY A 132 -3.33 1.06 2.46
N GLY A 133 -4.60 1.28 2.77
CA GLY A 133 -5.19 0.93 4.05
C GLY A 133 -5.15 -0.59 4.28
N VAL A 134 -4.89 -0.99 5.52
CA VAL A 134 -4.96 -2.37 5.99
C VAL A 134 -6.12 -2.48 6.99
N ASP A 135 -7.23 -3.06 6.56
CA ASP A 135 -8.39 -3.29 7.42
C ASP A 135 -8.33 -4.71 7.98
N THR A 136 -8.22 -4.83 9.31
CA THR A 136 -8.05 -6.11 10.00
C THR A 136 -9.32 -6.64 10.68
N HIS A 137 -10.48 -6.06 10.38
CA HIS A 137 -11.76 -6.51 10.94
C HIS A 137 -12.83 -6.71 9.87
N ILE A 138 -12.51 -7.50 8.85
CA ILE A 138 -13.41 -7.74 7.73
C ILE A 138 -14.33 -8.94 7.95
N HIS A 139 -15.64 -8.73 7.81
CA HIS A 139 -16.59 -9.81 7.63
C HIS A 139 -16.78 -10.04 6.12
N PHE A 140 -16.36 -11.20 5.60
CA PHE A 140 -16.51 -11.50 4.16
C PHE A 140 -17.94 -11.98 3.84
N ILE A 141 -18.88 -11.03 3.83
CA ILE A 141 -20.33 -11.26 3.66
C ILE A 141 -20.72 -11.25 2.18
N SER A 142 -20.20 -10.31 1.39
CA SER A 142 -20.51 -10.14 -0.03
C SER A 142 -19.28 -9.71 -0.81
N PRO A 143 -19.02 -10.22 -2.03
CA PRO A 143 -17.90 -9.76 -2.86
C PRO A 143 -17.97 -8.25 -3.20
N ASP A 144 -19.16 -7.63 -3.18
CA ASP A 144 -19.34 -6.21 -3.49
C ASP A 144 -18.61 -5.27 -2.51
N GLN A 145 -18.23 -5.77 -1.33
CA GLN A 145 -17.46 -4.99 -0.35
C GLN A 145 -16.02 -4.72 -0.82
N ILE A 146 -15.46 -5.56 -1.70
CA ILE A 146 -14.08 -5.43 -2.19
C ILE A 146 -13.88 -4.15 -3.03
N PRO A 147 -14.67 -3.88 -4.09
CA PRO A 147 -14.53 -2.63 -4.84
C PRO A 147 -14.85 -1.39 -3.97
N THR A 148 -15.73 -1.53 -2.99
CA THR A 148 -16.01 -0.46 -2.01
C THR A 148 -14.78 -0.14 -1.16
N ALA A 149 -14.07 -1.16 -0.67
CA ALA A 149 -12.83 -1.02 0.08
C ALA A 149 -11.70 -0.41 -0.79
N LEU A 150 -11.56 -0.86 -2.04
CA LEU A 150 -10.59 -0.26 -2.97
C LEU A 150 -10.86 1.23 -3.20
N ALA A 151 -12.13 1.62 -3.38
CA ALA A 151 -12.51 3.01 -3.60
C ALA A 151 -12.23 3.92 -2.39
N SER A 152 -12.17 3.36 -1.17
CA SER A 152 -11.78 4.10 0.03
C SER A 152 -10.26 4.11 0.29
N GLY A 153 -9.47 3.44 -0.56
CA GLY A 153 -8.01 3.36 -0.44
C GLY A 153 -7.52 2.17 0.39
N VAL A 154 -8.38 1.22 0.76
CA VAL A 154 -7.97 -0.04 1.39
C VAL A 154 -7.44 -1.01 0.32
N THR A 155 -6.27 -1.59 0.57
CA THR A 155 -5.64 -2.57 -0.34
C THR A 155 -5.37 -3.91 0.31
N THR A 156 -5.62 -4.03 1.62
CA THR A 156 -5.51 -5.29 2.37
C THR A 156 -6.71 -5.47 3.29
N MET A 157 -7.34 -6.65 3.20
CA MET A 157 -8.52 -7.04 3.96
C MET A 157 -8.23 -8.31 4.76
N ILE A 158 -8.18 -8.20 6.09
CA ILE A 158 -7.97 -9.31 7.01
C ILE A 158 -9.23 -9.52 7.85
N GLY A 159 -9.70 -10.75 7.94
CA GLY A 159 -10.92 -11.08 8.66
C GLY A 159 -11.42 -12.47 8.32
N GLY A 160 -12.72 -12.72 8.30
CA GLY A 160 -13.23 -14.06 8.00
C GLY A 160 -14.68 -14.07 7.54
N GLY A 161 -15.07 -15.13 6.86
CA GLY A 161 -16.42 -15.29 6.37
C GLY A 161 -16.57 -16.32 5.25
N THR A 162 -17.81 -16.73 4.98
CA THR A 162 -18.16 -17.66 3.91
C THR A 162 -19.37 -17.18 3.12
N GLY A 163 -19.54 -15.86 2.99
CA GLY A 163 -20.74 -15.24 2.43
C GLY A 163 -21.80 -14.92 3.50
N PRO A 164 -23.08 -14.75 3.13
CA PRO A 164 -24.11 -14.17 4.00
C PRO A 164 -24.70 -15.14 5.04
N ALA A 165 -23.91 -16.12 5.50
CA ALA A 165 -24.27 -17.02 6.57
C ALA A 165 -24.32 -16.31 7.92
N GLU A 166 -25.16 -16.77 8.84
CA GLU A 166 -25.35 -16.18 10.18
C GLU A 166 -24.03 -16.05 10.93
N GLY A 167 -23.19 -17.09 10.88
CA GLY A 167 -21.87 -17.07 11.51
C GLY A 167 -20.95 -15.98 10.99
N THR A 168 -20.98 -15.69 9.69
CA THR A 168 -20.17 -14.64 9.05
C THR A 168 -20.74 -13.25 9.29
N LYS A 169 -22.06 -13.09 9.25
CA LYS A 169 -22.72 -11.82 9.59
C LYS A 169 -22.44 -11.41 11.04
N ALA A 170 -22.25 -12.39 11.93
CA ALA A 170 -21.92 -12.15 13.32
C ALA A 170 -20.42 -12.04 13.60
N THR A 171 -19.57 -12.83 12.91
CA THR A 171 -18.17 -13.01 13.31
C THR A 171 -17.22 -13.04 12.11
N THR A 172 -16.03 -12.44 12.26
CA THR A 172 -14.94 -12.49 11.27
C THR A 172 -14.25 -13.86 11.24
N VAL A 173 -15.00 -14.91 10.90
CA VAL A 173 -14.57 -16.31 11.00
C VAL A 173 -14.83 -17.06 9.69
N THR A 174 -13.79 -17.71 9.18
CA THR A 174 -13.87 -18.73 8.13
C THR A 174 -13.61 -20.10 8.77
N PRO A 175 -14.66 -20.88 9.12
CA PRO A 175 -14.50 -22.00 10.03
C PRO A 175 -14.01 -23.28 9.33
N GLY A 176 -12.93 -23.86 9.83
CA GLY A 176 -12.48 -25.20 9.41
C GLY A 176 -11.78 -25.23 8.05
N LYS A 177 -11.04 -26.33 7.81
CA LYS A 177 -10.17 -26.50 6.64
C LYS A 177 -10.88 -26.30 5.30
N TRP A 178 -12.08 -26.86 5.14
CA TRP A 178 -12.78 -26.83 3.85
C TRP A 178 -13.18 -25.40 3.44
N HIS A 179 -13.75 -24.63 4.35
CA HIS A 179 -14.18 -23.26 4.06
C HIS A 179 -12.99 -22.34 3.81
N ILE A 180 -11.91 -22.47 4.58
CA ILE A 180 -10.67 -21.72 4.35
C ILE A 180 -10.17 -21.95 2.92
N GLN A 181 -10.09 -23.20 2.48
CA GLN A 181 -9.66 -23.53 1.12
C GLN A 181 -10.60 -22.99 0.04
N ARG A 182 -11.93 -23.03 0.25
CA ARG A 182 -12.89 -22.45 -0.71
C ARG A 182 -12.77 -20.93 -0.80
N MET A 183 -12.56 -20.26 0.32
CA MET A 183 -12.40 -18.80 0.35
C MET A 183 -11.07 -18.36 -0.27
N LEU A 184 -9.99 -19.10 -0.07
CA LEU A 184 -8.72 -18.85 -0.78
C LEU A 184 -8.90 -18.98 -2.30
N GLN A 185 -9.62 -19.98 -2.79
CA GLN A 185 -9.93 -20.11 -4.22
C GLN A 185 -10.81 -18.96 -4.75
N ALA A 186 -11.75 -18.48 -3.94
CA ALA A 186 -12.58 -17.33 -4.33
C ALA A 186 -11.77 -16.02 -4.36
N ALA A 187 -10.77 -15.88 -3.49
CA ALA A 187 -9.91 -14.69 -3.40
C ALA A 187 -9.07 -14.46 -4.67
N GLU A 188 -8.71 -15.51 -5.41
CA GLU A 188 -7.94 -15.44 -6.66
C GLU A 188 -8.58 -14.54 -7.74
N ALA A 189 -9.88 -14.25 -7.64
CA ALA A 189 -10.59 -13.39 -8.58
C ALA A 189 -10.39 -11.88 -8.35
N PHE A 190 -9.72 -11.47 -7.26
CA PHE A 190 -9.68 -10.07 -6.84
C PHE A 190 -8.25 -9.52 -6.74
N PRO A 191 -7.99 -8.30 -7.25
CA PRO A 191 -6.71 -7.60 -7.06
C PRO A 191 -6.67 -6.94 -5.66
N MET A 192 -6.72 -7.76 -4.61
CA MET A 192 -6.78 -7.35 -3.20
C MET A 192 -5.93 -8.32 -2.37
N ASN A 193 -5.16 -7.81 -1.41
CA ASN A 193 -4.51 -8.68 -0.44
C ASN A 193 -5.55 -9.17 0.56
N ILE A 194 -5.72 -10.49 0.71
CA ILE A 194 -6.74 -11.08 1.60
C ILE A 194 -6.09 -12.02 2.61
N GLY A 195 -6.41 -11.80 3.89
CA GLY A 195 -6.04 -12.69 5.00
C GLY A 195 -7.29 -13.26 5.68
N LEU A 196 -7.31 -14.57 5.90
CA LEU A 196 -8.45 -15.27 6.52
C LEU A 196 -8.15 -15.66 7.96
N LEU A 197 -9.10 -15.42 8.86
CA LEU A 197 -9.10 -15.82 10.25
C LEU A 197 -9.96 -17.07 10.44
N GLY A 198 -9.39 -18.08 11.08
CA GLY A 198 -10.10 -19.27 11.53
C GLY A 198 -10.96 -19.02 12.76
N LYS A 199 -11.73 -20.02 13.15
CA LYS A 199 -12.52 -20.00 14.39
C LYS A 199 -11.62 -20.34 15.58
N GLY A 200 -11.39 -19.40 16.49
CA GLY A 200 -10.62 -19.58 17.74
C GLY A 200 -11.43 -20.20 18.89
N HIS A 201 -12.17 -21.28 18.62
CA HIS A 201 -13.08 -21.86 19.61
C HIS A 201 -12.95 -23.38 19.65
N ALA A 202 -12.17 -23.87 20.60
CA ALA A 202 -12.05 -25.27 20.96
C ALA A 202 -11.42 -25.38 22.36
N SER A 203 -11.62 -26.54 23.00
CA SER A 203 -10.92 -26.92 24.24
C SER A 203 -9.73 -27.87 23.97
N ALA A 204 -9.35 -28.04 22.71
CA ALA A 204 -8.20 -28.82 22.26
C ALA A 204 -7.47 -28.05 21.14
N VAL A 205 -6.14 -28.23 21.07
CA VAL A 205 -5.25 -27.52 20.13
C VAL A 205 -5.55 -27.91 18.67
N GLU A 206 -5.68 -29.21 18.41
CA GLU A 206 -5.71 -29.73 17.03
C GLU A 206 -6.84 -29.16 16.15
N PRO A 207 -8.10 -29.01 16.62
CA PRO A 207 -9.16 -28.35 15.85
C PRO A 207 -8.86 -26.89 15.43
N LEU A 208 -8.00 -26.19 16.17
CA LEU A 208 -7.58 -24.83 15.83
C LEU A 208 -6.38 -24.87 14.90
N ALA A 209 -5.39 -25.71 15.21
CA ALA A 209 -4.17 -25.84 14.44
C ALA A 209 -4.41 -26.34 13.00
N GLU A 210 -5.43 -27.18 12.77
CA GLU A 210 -5.79 -27.61 11.40
C GLU A 210 -6.27 -26.45 10.51
N GLN A 211 -6.83 -25.39 11.09
CA GLN A 211 -7.29 -24.21 10.36
C GLN A 211 -6.10 -23.37 9.90
N ILE A 212 -5.10 -23.19 10.76
CA ILE A 212 -3.85 -22.51 10.41
C ILE A 212 -3.13 -23.28 9.29
N ARG A 213 -2.99 -24.61 9.44
CA ARG A 213 -2.42 -25.47 8.38
C ARG A 213 -3.22 -25.46 7.08
N ALA A 214 -4.50 -25.10 7.12
CA ALA A 214 -5.33 -24.97 5.93
C ALA A 214 -5.16 -23.62 5.20
N GLY A 215 -4.47 -22.65 5.82
CA GLY A 215 -4.18 -21.33 5.25
C GLY A 215 -4.83 -20.15 5.98
N ALA A 216 -5.42 -20.35 7.17
CA ALA A 216 -5.77 -19.21 8.02
C ALA A 216 -4.49 -18.55 8.57
N ILE A 217 -4.47 -17.22 8.60
CA ILE A 217 -3.33 -16.41 9.09
C ILE A 217 -3.51 -15.95 10.53
N GLY A 218 -4.49 -16.52 11.24
CA GLY A 218 -4.86 -16.12 12.60
C GLY A 218 -6.20 -16.73 13.01
N LEU A 219 -6.61 -16.48 14.24
CA LEU A 219 -7.86 -16.97 14.81
C LEU A 219 -8.69 -15.82 15.38
N LYS A 220 -10.01 -15.88 15.21
CA LYS A 220 -10.95 -14.98 15.91
C LYS A 220 -11.63 -15.71 17.06
N VAL A 221 -11.46 -15.18 18.27
CA VAL A 221 -12.31 -15.49 19.44
C VAL A 221 -13.47 -14.48 19.46
N HIS A 222 -14.70 -14.95 19.63
CA HIS A 222 -15.92 -14.15 19.56
C HIS A 222 -16.98 -14.70 20.51
N GLU A 223 -17.70 -13.84 21.21
CA GLU A 223 -18.65 -14.27 22.25
C GLU A 223 -19.79 -15.15 21.72
N ASP A 224 -20.31 -14.88 20.52
CA ASP A 224 -21.32 -15.69 19.82
C ASP A 224 -20.94 -17.17 19.64
N TRP A 225 -19.65 -17.48 19.63
CA TRP A 225 -19.11 -18.85 19.58
C TRP A 225 -18.60 -19.35 20.94
N GLY A 226 -18.70 -18.53 21.98
CA GLY A 226 -18.23 -18.80 23.34
C GLY A 226 -16.80 -18.35 23.59
N ALA A 227 -16.62 -17.07 23.92
CA ALA A 227 -15.35 -16.49 24.37
C ALA A 227 -15.00 -16.89 25.82
N THR A 228 -14.99 -18.20 26.06
CA THR A 228 -14.70 -18.80 27.38
C THR A 228 -13.21 -18.76 27.68
N THR A 229 -12.85 -18.92 28.96
CA THR A 229 -11.45 -19.09 29.39
C THR A 229 -10.75 -20.22 28.63
N SER A 230 -11.45 -21.33 28.36
CA SER A 230 -10.89 -22.47 27.62
C SER A 230 -10.61 -22.12 26.16
N SER A 231 -11.50 -21.39 25.50
CA SER A 231 -11.32 -20.98 24.09
C SER A 231 -10.16 -20.01 23.95
N LEU A 232 -10.04 -19.04 24.87
CA LEU A 232 -8.96 -18.06 24.91
C LEU A 232 -7.60 -18.72 25.14
N ASP A 233 -7.48 -19.55 26.19
CA ASP A 233 -6.23 -20.25 26.52
C ASP A 233 -5.76 -21.16 25.38
N THR A 234 -6.68 -21.93 24.78
CA THR A 234 -6.33 -22.85 23.68
C THR A 234 -5.93 -22.09 22.41
N SER A 235 -6.61 -20.98 22.11
CA SER A 235 -6.31 -20.17 20.92
C SER A 235 -4.97 -19.45 21.05
N LEU A 236 -4.63 -18.93 22.23
CA LEU A 236 -3.32 -18.31 22.50
C LEU A 236 -2.18 -19.34 22.38
N LYS A 237 -2.36 -20.56 22.87
CA LYS A 237 -1.36 -21.64 22.68
C LYS A 237 -1.12 -21.95 21.20
N VAL A 238 -2.21 -22.05 20.42
CA VAL A 238 -2.11 -22.31 18.98
C VAL A 238 -1.45 -21.14 18.25
N ALA A 239 -1.75 -19.90 18.64
CA ALA A 239 -1.08 -18.71 18.13
C ALA A 239 0.43 -18.76 18.40
N ASP A 240 0.85 -18.97 19.65
CA ASP A 240 2.27 -19.08 20.01
C ASP A 240 3.00 -20.20 19.24
N GLU A 241 2.35 -21.34 19.04
CA GLU A 241 2.94 -22.49 18.31
C GLU A 241 3.07 -22.25 16.80
N ASN A 242 2.27 -21.35 16.21
CA ASN A 242 2.21 -21.13 14.77
C ASN A 242 2.61 -19.72 14.32
N ASP A 243 2.92 -18.81 15.25
CA ASP A 243 3.31 -17.41 15.00
C ASP A 243 2.23 -16.64 14.20
N VAL A 244 0.99 -16.68 14.70
CA VAL A 244 -0.20 -16.03 14.10
C VAL A 244 -1.04 -15.24 15.09
#